data_AF-A0A8S3BXI5-F1
#
_entry.id   AF-A0A8S3BXI5-F1
#
_cell.length_a   1.000
_cell.length_b   1.000
_cell.length_c   1.000
_cell.angle_alpha   90.00
_cell.angle_beta   90.00
_cell.angle_gamma   90.00
#
_symmetry.space_group_name_H-M   'P 1'
#
loop_
_entity.id
_entity.type
_entity.pdbx_description
1 polymer ?
#
loop_
_entity_poly.entity_id
_entity_poly.type
_entity_poly.pdbx_seq_one_letter_code
_entity_poly.pdbx_strand_id
1 'polypeptide(L)' 'TKAGQYDIAIKFAEQHIPGSPFRVLVRDRLDANHVNVKMSPAMRANVLQEILIDGQTAG' A
#
# COMPACT_ATOMS: atom_id res chain seq x y z
N THR A 1 8.41 -2.17 13.26
CA THR A 1 7.05 -2.74 13.30
C THR A 1 7.11 -4.13 12.69
N LYS A 2 6.37 -5.11 13.20
CA LYS A 2 6.38 -6.50 12.70
C LYS A 2 5.12 -6.77 11.88
N ALA A 3 5.21 -7.62 10.87
CA ALA A 3 4.03 -8.19 10.23
C ALA A 3 3.28 -9.12 11.21
N GLY A 4 1.96 -9.18 11.08
CA GLY A 4 1.11 -9.99 11.94
C GLY A 4 -0.33 -9.50 12.02
N GLN A 5 -1.17 -10.26 12.72
CA GLN A 5 -2.51 -9.80 13.07
C GLN A 5 -2.47 -8.99 14.36
N TYR A 6 -3.16 -7.86 14.34
CA TYR A 6 -3.27 -6.92 15.45
C TYR A 6 -4.73 -6.61 15.73
N ASP A 7 -5.09 -6.60 17.01
CA ASP A 7 -6.41 -6.16 17.46
C ASP A 7 -6.32 -4.70 17.91
N ILE A 8 -7.12 -3.84 17.28
CA ILE A 8 -7.24 -2.41 17.63
C ILE A 8 -8.52 -2.23 18.44
N ALA A 9 -8.36 -1.97 19.74
CA ALA A 9 -9.48 -1.72 20.65
C ALA A 9 -9.84 -0.23 20.65
N ILE A 10 -11.07 0.07 20.25
CA ILE A 10 -11.69 1.40 20.39
C ILE A 10 -12.79 1.31 21.44
N LYS A 11 -12.73 2.18 22.45
CA LYS A 11 -13.69 2.25 23.56
C LYS A 11 -14.22 3.67 23.73
N PHE A 12 -15.47 3.77 24.20
CA PHE A 12 -16.08 5.01 24.68
C PHE A 12 -16.65 4.74 26.08
N ALA A 13 -16.34 5.60 27.06
CA ALA A 13 -16.72 5.42 28.46
C ALA A 13 -16.39 4.00 29.00
N GLU A 14 -15.17 3.53 28.74
CA GLU A 14 -14.69 2.18 29.08
C GLU A 14 -15.40 1.00 28.40
N GLN A 15 -16.38 1.25 27.53
CA GLN A 15 -17.12 0.22 26.80
C GLN A 15 -16.69 0.15 25.33
N HIS A 16 -16.58 -1.06 24.79
CA HIS A 16 -16.30 -1.25 23.37
C HIS A 16 -17.46 -0.71 22.52
N ILE A 17 -17.12 0.05 21.48
CA ILE A 17 -18.09 0.38 20.44
C ILE A 17 -18.44 -0.90 19.64
N PRO A 18 -19.60 -0.93 18.95
CA PRO A 18 -19.90 -2.03 18.03
C PRO A 18 -18.77 -2.27 17.02
N GLY A 19 -18.35 -3.53 16.88
CA GLY A 19 -17.27 -3.95 15.98
C GLY A 19 -15.86 -3.88 16.57
N SER A 20 -15.69 -3.33 17.78
CA SER A 20 -14.42 -3.34 18.51
C SER A 20 -14.26 -4.64 19.31
N PRO A 21 -13.06 -5.25 19.34
CA PRO A 21 -11.84 -4.83 18.66
C PRO A 21 -11.84 -5.13 17.15
N PHE A 22 -11.20 -4.25 16.38
CA PHE A 22 -11.01 -4.43 14.95
C PHE A 22 -9.73 -5.22 14.69
N ARG A 23 -9.85 -6.35 13.99
CA ARG A 23 -8.71 -7.19 13.63
C ARG A 23 -8.11 -6.72 12.31
N VAL A 24 -6.85 -6.32 12.33
CA VAL A 24 -6.11 -5.80 11.16
C VAL A 24 -4.88 -6.68 10.90
N LEU A 25 -4.71 -7.06 9.63
CA LEU A 25 -3.49 -7.73 9.17
C LEU A 25 -2.47 -6.67 8.75
N VAL A 26 -1.36 -6.56 9.48
CA VAL A 26 -0.20 -5.77 9.07
C VAL A 26 0.71 -6.65 8.23
N ARG A 27 0.98 -6.23 7.00
CA ARG A 27 1.96 -6.85 6.11
C ARG A 27 3.30 -6.12 6.21
N ASP A 28 4.36 -6.76 5.73
CA ASP A 28 5.66 -6.11 5.63
C ASP A 28 5.59 -4.88 4.74
N ARG A 29 6.52 -3.94 5.00
CA ARG A 29 6.60 -2.71 4.21
C ARG A 29 7.10 -3.07 2.82
N LEU A 30 6.32 -2.69 1.81
CA LEU A 30 6.83 -2.58 0.45
C LEU A 30 7.83 -1.42 0.40
N ASP A 31 8.95 -1.63 -0.28
CA ASP A 31 9.91 -0.55 -0.53
C ASP A 31 9.58 0.10 -1.86
N ALA A 32 8.91 1.25 -1.79
CA ALA A 32 8.53 2.03 -2.96
C ALA A 32 9.75 2.50 -3.79
N ASN A 33 10.97 2.54 -3.21
CA ASN A 33 12.18 2.87 -3.96
C ASN A 33 12.59 1.77 -4.95
N HIS A 34 12.02 0.58 -4.83
CA HIS A 34 12.22 -0.53 -5.75
C HIS A 34 11.07 -0.68 -6.76
N VAL A 35 10.22 0.34 -6.93
CA VAL A 35 9.28 0.41 -8.06
C VAL A 35 9.99 1.04 -9.25
N ASN A 36 9.93 0.41 -10.43
CA ASN A 36 10.56 0.90 -11.66
C ASN A 36 9.51 1.48 -12.61
N VAL A 37 9.81 2.63 -13.20
CA VAL A 37 8.97 3.26 -14.22
C VAL A 37 9.77 3.40 -15.50
N LYS A 38 9.27 2.80 -16.57
CA LYS A 38 9.86 2.89 -17.91
C LYS A 38 8.90 3.64 -18.82
N MET A 39 9.46 4.57 -19.57
CA MET A 39 8.74 5.34 -20.57
C MET A 39 9.49 5.26 -21.89
N SER A 40 8.76 5.44 -22.98
CA SER A 40 9.36 5.51 -24.32
C SER A 40 10.39 6.66 -24.41
N PRO A 41 11.57 6.45 -25.02
CA PRO A 41 12.64 7.47 -25.05
C PRO A 41 12.26 8.76 -25.79
N ALA A 42 11.28 8.69 -26.68
CA ALA A 42 10.84 9.80 -27.50
C ALA A 42 9.37 10.09 -27.22
N MET A 43 9.12 11.10 -26.38
CA MET A 43 7.79 11.62 -26.15
C MET A 43 7.41 12.60 -27.28
N ARG A 44 6.19 12.46 -27.80
CA ARG A 44 5.58 13.40 -28.76
C ARG A 44 4.29 13.96 -28.18
N ALA A 45 4.09 15.27 -28.35
CA ALA A 45 2.84 15.94 -27.99
C ALA A 45 1.68 15.38 -28.85
N ASN A 46 0.49 15.27 -28.24
CA ASN A 46 -0.74 14.82 -28.90
C ASN A 46 -0.68 13.40 -29.50
N VAL A 47 0.22 12.54 -28.98
CA VAL A 47 0.30 11.11 -29.31
C VAL A 47 0.10 10.30 -28.04
N LEU A 48 -0.75 9.27 -28.09
CA LEU A 48 -0.89 8.32 -26.99
C LEU A 48 0.46 7.64 -26.73
N GLN A 49 0.91 7.72 -25.49
CA GLN A 49 2.16 7.10 -25.04
C GLN A 49 1.87 6.02 -24.03
N GLU A 50 2.63 4.93 -24.14
CA GLU A 50 2.62 3.85 -23.17
C GLU A 50 3.70 4.10 -22.11
N ILE A 51 3.30 3.89 -20.85
CA ILE A 51 4.17 3.94 -19.67
C ILE A 51 4.06 2.58 -18.99
N LEU A 52 5.21 1.96 -18.71
CA LEU A 52 5.30 0.68 -18.03
C LEU A 52 5.70 0.93 -16.57
N ILE A 53 4.88 0.43 -15.65
CA ILE A 53 5.12 0.48 -14.21
C ILE A 53 5.35 -0.95 -13.72
N ASP A 54 6.55 -1.21 -13.20
CA ASP A 54 6.96 -2.51 -12.68
C ASP A 54 7.15 -2.44 -11.16
N GLY A 55 6.28 -3.13 -10.43
CA GLY A 55 6.32 -3.23 -8.97
C GLY A 55 6.90 -4.54 -8.46
N GLN A 56 7.38 -5.45 -9.32
CA GLN A 56 7.78 -6.81 -8.92
C GLN A 56 8.95 -6.84 -7.92
N THR A 57 9.76 -5.78 -7.89
CA THR A 57 10.91 -5.64 -6.99
C THR A 57 10.60 -4.89 -5.69
N ALA A 58 9.38 -4.36 -5.52
CA ALA A 58 8.98 -3.59 -4.34
C ALA A 58 8.69 -4.44 -3.09
N GLY A 59 8.61 -5.77 -3.24
CA GLY A 59 8.34 -6.74 -2.17
C GLY A 59 7.09 -7.56 -2.39
#